data_AF-A0A1I5UWZ4-F1
#
_entry.id   AF-A0A1I5UWZ4-F1
#
_cell.length_a   1.000
_cell.length_b   1.000
_cell.length_c   1.000
_cell.angle_alpha   90.00
_cell.angle_beta   90.00
_cell.angle_gamma   90.00
#
_symmetry.space_group_name_H-M   'P 1'
#
loop_
_entity.id
_entity.type
_entity.pdbx_description
1 polymer ?
#
loop_
_entity_poly.entity_id
_entity_poly.type
_entity_poly.pdbx_seq_one_letter_code
_entity_poly.pdbx_strand_id
1 'polypeptide(L)'
;MNSIHQWQVILLHFGEYLDKFDTESSYCKDDLKNGVNIGREFSEPHMAIVLSPNALCKGDTVLVVPITEYTNGDERHWDKVVLRKSKHSFLHKDSSVHLSAIRNISKKRIIKSILSHINKDVKKEIKDKICSMLRI
;
A
#
# COMPACT_ATOMS: atom_id res chain seq x y z
N MET A 1 -9.66 15.64 -8.48
CA MET A 1 -9.46 14.30 -7.87
C MET A 1 -10.62 14.04 -6.93
N ASN A 2 -11.25 12.86 -7.01
CA ASN A 2 -12.27 12.46 -6.03
C ASN A 2 -11.67 12.49 -4.62
N SER A 3 -12.47 12.83 -3.61
CA SER A 3 -12.03 12.84 -2.21
C SER A 3 -11.48 11.47 -1.82
N ILE A 4 -10.31 11.45 -1.18
CA ILE A 4 -9.73 10.23 -0.61
C ILE A 4 -10.35 9.99 0.77
N HIS A 5 -10.71 8.75 1.08
CA HIS A 5 -11.31 8.37 2.36
C HIS A 5 -10.79 7.03 2.86
N GLN A 6 -10.96 6.79 4.16
CA GLN A 6 -10.50 5.59 4.83
C GLN A 6 -11.13 4.34 4.20
N TRP A 7 -10.35 3.27 4.08
CA TRP A 7 -10.72 1.98 3.50
C TRP A 7 -10.94 1.96 1.99
N GLN A 8 -10.65 3.06 1.30
CA GLN A 8 -10.60 3.11 -0.16
C GLN A 8 -9.41 2.30 -0.68
N VAL A 9 -9.59 1.65 -1.83
CA VAL A 9 -8.49 1.03 -2.59
C VAL A 9 -8.08 1.98 -3.70
N ILE A 10 -6.80 2.33 -3.73
CA ILE A 10 -6.21 3.25 -4.70
C ILE A 10 -5.01 2.60 -5.37
N LEU A 11 -4.72 2.99 -6.60
CA LEU A 11 -3.48 2.68 -7.30
C LEU A 11 -2.55 3.88 -7.16
N LEU A 12 -1.31 3.67 -6.72
CA LEU A 12 -0.33 4.74 -6.48
C LEU A 12 1.10 4.27 -6.77
N HIS A 13 2.00 5.23 -6.94
CA HIS A 13 3.45 5.00 -6.96
C HIS A 13 4.01 5.01 -5.54
N PHE A 14 4.59 3.90 -5.07
CA PHE A 14 5.25 3.90 -3.76
C PHE A 14 6.61 4.60 -3.77
N GLY A 15 7.29 4.60 -4.92
CA GLY A 15 8.60 5.22 -5.14
C GLY A 15 9.37 4.49 -6.22
N GLU A 16 10.54 5.01 -6.56
CA GLU A 16 11.43 4.44 -7.57
C GLU A 16 12.43 3.48 -6.92
N TYR A 17 12.70 2.35 -7.58
CA TYR A 17 13.57 1.29 -7.04
C TYR A 17 15.05 1.57 -7.31
N LEU A 18 15.89 1.47 -6.27
CA LEU A 18 17.32 1.80 -6.38
C LEU A 18 18.21 0.70 -7.00
N ASP A 19 17.79 -0.55 -7.24
CA ASP A 19 18.69 -1.49 -7.97
C ASP A 19 18.80 -1.16 -9.47
N LYS A 20 18.01 -0.22 -10.00
CA LYS A 20 18.23 0.36 -11.34
C LYS A 20 19.47 1.27 -11.40
N PHE A 21 20.11 1.48 -10.26
CA PHE A 21 21.15 2.47 -10.01
C PHE A 21 22.29 1.80 -9.23
N ASP A 22 22.90 0.80 -9.86
CA ASP A 22 24.05 0.05 -9.35
C ASP A 22 25.36 0.85 -9.46
N THR A 23 25.36 2.11 -9.04
CA THR A 23 26.51 2.97 -9.30
C THR A 23 26.96 3.71 -8.05
N GLU A 24 28.27 3.68 -7.83
CA GLU A 24 29.04 4.53 -6.92
C GLU A 24 28.92 6.05 -7.26
N SER A 25 27.86 6.45 -7.96
CA SER A 25 27.59 7.78 -8.47
C SER A 25 26.61 8.49 -7.54
N SER A 26 26.98 9.69 -7.08
CA SER A 26 26.07 10.61 -6.41
C SER A 26 24.86 10.94 -7.30
N TYR A 27 23.66 10.50 -6.93
CA TYR A 27 22.42 10.88 -7.62
C TYR A 27 21.95 12.28 -7.20
N CYS A 28 21.36 13.02 -8.14
CA CYS A 28 20.74 14.30 -7.84
C CYS A 28 19.27 14.08 -7.45
N LYS A 29 18.79 14.82 -6.46
CA LYS A 29 17.39 14.73 -5.97
C LYS A 29 16.35 14.93 -7.09
N ASP A 30 16.72 15.67 -8.13
CA ASP A 30 15.85 16.00 -9.27
C ASP A 30 15.60 14.82 -10.22
N ASP A 31 16.42 13.76 -10.13
CA ASP A 31 16.27 12.56 -10.94
C ASP A 31 15.11 11.66 -10.46
N LEU A 32 14.59 11.91 -9.25
CA LEU A 32 13.72 10.99 -8.50
C LEU A 32 12.38 11.64 -8.14
N LYS A 33 11.48 11.73 -9.13
CA LYS A 33 10.19 12.45 -9.00
C LYS A 33 9.30 11.90 -7.89
N ASN A 34 9.39 10.59 -7.63
CA ASN A 34 8.57 9.91 -6.63
C ASN A 34 9.37 9.46 -5.38
N GLY A 35 10.58 9.97 -5.18
CA GLY A 35 11.47 9.51 -4.11
C GLY A 35 11.96 8.07 -4.31
N VAL A 36 12.90 7.65 -3.49
CA VAL A 36 13.62 6.37 -3.59
C VAL A 36 13.13 5.38 -2.55
N ASN A 37 13.00 4.13 -2.96
CA ASN A 37 12.81 2.98 -2.07
C ASN A 37 14.02 2.05 -2.20
N ILE A 38 14.56 1.63 -1.05
CA ILE A 38 15.81 0.88 -0.96
C ILE A 38 15.53 -0.58 -0.61
N GLY A 39 16.22 -1.51 -1.27
CA GLY A 39 16.20 -2.93 -0.94
C GLY A 39 14.80 -3.55 -0.99
N ARG A 40 14.24 -3.96 0.15
CA ARG A 40 12.94 -4.66 0.19
C ARG A 40 11.74 -3.73 0.38
N GLU A 41 11.94 -2.42 0.33
CA GLU A 41 10.83 -1.47 0.35
C GLU A 41 9.99 -1.59 -0.93
N PHE A 42 8.66 -1.55 -0.77
CA PHE A 42 7.74 -1.53 -1.91
C PHE A 42 8.06 -0.37 -2.83
N SER A 43 8.40 -0.66 -4.09
CA SER A 43 8.63 0.29 -5.17
C SER A 43 7.58 0.09 -6.27
N GLU A 44 7.61 0.90 -7.34
CA GLU A 44 6.72 0.76 -8.50
C GLU A 44 5.22 1.02 -8.18
N PRO A 45 4.32 1.04 -9.18
CA PRO A 45 2.89 1.20 -8.95
C PRO A 45 2.26 -0.03 -8.28
N HIS A 46 1.59 0.17 -7.14
CA HIS A 46 0.82 -0.88 -6.46
C HIS A 46 -0.55 -0.38 -6.03
N MET A 47 -1.50 -1.32 -5.94
CA MET A 47 -2.75 -1.05 -5.23
C MET A 47 -2.44 -0.93 -3.74
N ALA A 48 -3.18 -0.07 -3.04
CA ALA A 48 -3.04 0.13 -1.61
C ALA A 48 -4.39 0.47 -0.98
N ILE A 49 -4.56 0.11 0.30
CA ILE A 49 -5.73 0.46 1.10
C ILE A 49 -5.39 1.70 1.92
N VAL A 50 -6.25 2.72 1.87
CA VAL A 50 -6.11 3.91 2.70
C VAL A 50 -6.47 3.59 4.15
N LEU A 51 -5.54 3.80 5.06
CA LEU A 51 -5.72 3.58 6.50
C LEU A 51 -6.00 4.87 7.28
N SER A 52 -5.57 6.02 6.74
CA SER A 52 -5.83 7.33 7.36
C SER A 52 -7.32 7.53 7.70
N PRO A 53 -7.65 7.95 8.92
CA PRO A 53 -8.98 8.43 9.24
C PRO A 53 -9.41 9.56 8.29
N ASN A 54 -10.70 9.66 7.98
CA ASN A 54 -11.23 10.63 7.01
C ASN A 54 -10.83 12.09 7.31
N ALA A 55 -10.69 12.45 8.59
CA ALA A 55 -10.21 13.77 8.99
C ALA A 55 -8.77 14.04 8.50
N LEU A 56 -7.89 13.04 8.60
CA LEU A 56 -6.50 13.13 8.14
C LEU A 56 -6.38 13.01 6.62
N CYS A 57 -7.33 12.35 5.97
CA CYS A 57 -7.41 12.31 4.51
C CYS A 57 -7.68 13.68 3.86
N LYS A 58 -7.87 14.77 4.63
CA LYS A 58 -7.95 16.13 4.07
C LYS A 58 -6.58 16.75 3.74
N GLY A 59 -5.50 16.31 4.40
CA GLY A 59 -4.14 16.82 4.18
C GLY A 59 -3.50 16.35 2.88
N ASP A 60 -2.22 16.67 2.64
CA ASP A 60 -1.52 16.33 1.39
C ASP A 60 -0.94 14.91 1.34
N THR A 61 -0.98 14.19 2.45
CA THR A 61 -0.47 12.82 2.59
C THR A 61 -1.55 11.90 3.14
N VAL A 62 -1.40 10.60 2.86
CA VAL A 62 -2.29 9.55 3.35
C VAL A 62 -1.48 8.33 3.76
N LEU A 63 -1.85 7.75 4.90
CA LEU A 63 -1.35 6.47 5.39
C LEU A 63 -2.01 5.36 4.59
N VAL A 64 -1.21 4.50 4.00
CA VAL A 64 -1.66 3.41 3.13
C VAL A 64 -0.97 2.11 3.49
N VAL A 65 -1.57 0.99 3.10
CA VAL A 65 -0.96 -0.34 3.16
C VAL A 65 -1.02 -1.01 1.79
N PRO A 66 0.10 -1.52 1.25
CA PRO A 66 0.14 -2.10 -0.09
C PRO A 66 -0.62 -3.43 -0.18
N ILE A 67 -1.17 -3.67 -1.37
CA ILE A 67 -1.66 -4.95 -1.84
C ILE A 67 -0.67 -5.44 -2.89
N THR A 68 -0.20 -6.68 -2.75
CA THR A 68 0.71 -7.33 -3.68
C THR A 68 0.25 -8.73 -4.03
N GLU A 69 0.92 -9.37 -4.98
CA GLU A 69 0.64 -10.74 -5.37
C GLU A 69 0.81 -11.72 -4.20
N TYR A 70 -0.15 -12.63 -4.07
CA TYR A 70 -0.08 -13.67 -3.06
C TYR A 70 1.13 -14.58 -3.31
N THR A 71 1.89 -14.85 -2.26
CA THR A 71 2.95 -15.85 -2.25
C THR A 71 2.52 -17.03 -1.39
N ASN A 72 2.95 -18.24 -1.76
CA ASN A 72 2.65 -19.44 -0.99
C ASN A 72 3.13 -19.29 0.47
N GLY A 73 2.24 -19.49 1.43
CA GLY A 73 2.51 -19.33 2.86
C GLY A 73 2.05 -18.00 3.45
N ASP A 74 1.57 -17.04 2.65
CA ASP A 74 1.05 -15.75 3.13
C ASP A 74 -0.05 -15.89 4.19
N GLU A 75 -0.85 -16.94 4.11
CA GLU A 75 -1.89 -17.25 5.09
C GLU A 75 -1.36 -17.55 6.50
N ARG A 76 -0.07 -17.89 6.61
CA ARG A 76 0.61 -18.19 7.89
C ARG A 76 1.40 -17.00 8.41
N HIS A 77 1.56 -15.95 7.61
CA HIS A 77 2.31 -14.77 8.00
C HIS A 77 1.45 -13.84 8.87
N TRP A 78 1.96 -13.52 10.05
CA TRP A 78 1.25 -12.73 11.06
C TRP A 78 0.88 -11.33 10.57
N ASP A 79 1.72 -10.73 9.72
CA ASP A 79 1.58 -9.39 9.16
C ASP A 79 0.85 -9.34 7.80
N LYS A 80 0.33 -10.47 7.31
CA LYS A 80 -0.35 -10.52 6.00
C LYS A 80 -1.84 -10.80 6.14
N VAL A 81 -2.64 -10.24 5.22
CA VAL A 81 -4.06 -10.53 5.04
C VAL A 81 -4.29 -11.00 3.61
N VAL A 82 -4.77 -12.24 3.43
CA VAL A 82 -4.92 -12.84 2.10
C VAL A 82 -6.26 -12.43 1.48
N LEU A 83 -6.19 -11.85 0.28
CA LEU A 83 -7.33 -11.48 -0.55
C LEU A 83 -7.46 -12.45 -1.72
N ARG A 84 -8.41 -13.38 -1.62
CA ARG A 84 -8.73 -14.30 -2.72
C ARG A 84 -9.48 -13.56 -3.84
N LYS A 85 -9.04 -13.72 -5.08
CA LYS A 85 -9.69 -13.15 -6.28
C LYS A 85 -11.16 -13.53 -6.36
N SER A 86 -11.49 -14.78 -6.04
CA SER A 86 -12.87 -15.29 -6.04
C SER A 86 -13.82 -14.53 -5.13
N LYS A 87 -13.30 -13.82 -4.11
CA LYS A 87 -14.08 -13.01 -3.17
C LYS A 87 -13.99 -11.50 -3.43
N HIS A 88 -13.08 -11.07 -4.30
CA HIS A 88 -12.75 -9.66 -4.51
C HIS A 88 -12.59 -9.37 -6.02
N SER A 89 -13.66 -8.93 -6.67
CA SER A 89 -13.72 -8.74 -8.13
C SER A 89 -12.77 -7.67 -8.68
N PHE A 90 -12.31 -6.74 -7.84
CA PHE A 90 -11.33 -5.72 -8.23
C PHE A 90 -9.90 -6.28 -8.38
N LEU A 91 -9.67 -7.53 -7.97
CA LEU A 91 -8.38 -8.20 -8.10
C LEU A 91 -8.28 -8.95 -9.42
N HIS A 92 -7.12 -8.89 -10.07
CA HIS A 92 -6.81 -9.71 -11.24
C HIS A 92 -6.39 -11.14 -10.87
N LYS A 93 -5.78 -11.31 -9.69
CA LYS A 93 -5.22 -12.55 -9.13
C LYS A 93 -5.31 -12.55 -7.61
N ASP A 94 -5.09 -13.71 -6.98
CA ASP A 94 -4.96 -13.78 -5.52
C ASP A 94 -3.84 -12.83 -5.06
N SER A 95 -4.11 -12.10 -3.99
CA SER A 95 -3.26 -11.01 -3.51
C SER A 95 -3.18 -11.04 -1.98
N SER A 96 -2.23 -10.31 -1.41
CA SER A 96 -2.04 -10.16 0.02
C SER A 96 -1.82 -8.70 0.39
N VAL A 97 -2.44 -8.25 1.48
CA VAL A 97 -2.13 -6.96 2.12
C VAL A 97 -0.92 -7.16 3.03
N HIS A 98 0.12 -6.34 2.89
CA HIS A 98 1.36 -6.44 3.67
C HIS A 98 1.40 -5.37 4.76
N LEU A 99 0.97 -5.71 5.97
CA LEU A 99 0.83 -4.75 7.08
C LEU A 99 2.17 -4.23 7.62
N SER A 100 3.26 -4.98 7.45
CA SER A 100 4.62 -4.50 7.77
C SER A 100 5.10 -3.37 6.86
N ALA A 101 4.44 -3.15 5.73
CA ALA A 101 4.78 -2.13 4.74
C ALA A 101 3.82 -0.92 4.76
N ILE A 102 3.16 -0.66 5.89
CA ILE A 102 2.36 0.55 6.09
C ILE A 102 3.27 1.79 5.93
N ARG A 103 2.82 2.77 5.12
CA ARG A 103 3.59 3.99 4.88
C ARG A 103 2.70 5.20 4.64
N ASN A 104 3.20 6.38 5.01
CA ASN A 104 2.59 7.64 4.62
C ASN A 104 3.08 8.05 3.22
N ILE A 105 2.16 8.40 2.32
CA ILE A 105 2.46 8.69 0.91
C ILE A 105 1.82 10.03 0.52
N SER A 106 2.54 10.81 -0.30
CA SER A 106 1.97 12.03 -0.91
C SER A 106 0.83 11.69 -1.86
N LYS A 107 -0.28 12.41 -1.74
CA LYS A 107 -1.44 12.26 -2.64
C LYS A 107 -1.10 12.52 -4.11
N LYS A 108 -0.03 13.28 -4.39
CA LYS A 108 0.47 13.49 -5.76
C LYS A 108 0.90 12.19 -6.45
N ARG A 109 1.19 11.13 -5.69
CA ARG A 109 1.57 9.81 -6.22
C ARG A 109 0.38 8.91 -6.53
N ILE A 110 -0.84 9.35 -6.24
CA ILE A 110 -2.05 8.57 -6.50
C ILE A 110 -2.38 8.65 -8.00
N ILE A 111 -2.47 7.48 -8.64
CA ILE A 111 -2.78 7.35 -10.06
C ILE A 111 -4.30 7.36 -10.26
N LYS A 112 -5.02 6.49 -9.55
CA LYS A 112 -6.48 6.38 -9.65
C LYS A 112 -7.12 5.68 -8.44
N SER A 113 -8.41 5.92 -8.26
CA SER A 113 -9.24 5.13 -7.35
C SER A 113 -9.64 3.81 -8.01
N ILE A 114 -9.60 2.71 -7.26
CA ILE A 114 -10.00 1.37 -7.71
C ILE A 114 -11.34 0.98 -7.10
N LEU A 115 -11.48 1.13 -5.78
CA LEU A 115 -12.68 0.75 -5.04
C LEU A 115 -12.95 1.80 -3.96
N SER A 116 -14.22 2.20 -3.81
CA SER A 116 -14.60 3.16 -2.78
C SER A 116 -14.38 2.61 -1.37
N HIS A 117 -14.76 1.37 -1.09
CA HIS A 117 -14.53 0.77 0.23
C HIS A 117 -14.24 -0.72 0.10
N ILE A 118 -13.18 -1.20 0.77
CA ILE A 118 -12.96 -2.64 0.92
C ILE A 118 -14.04 -3.27 1.81
N ASN A 119 -14.24 -4.59 1.72
CA ASN A 119 -15.25 -5.30 2.49
C ASN A 119 -14.97 -5.27 4.00
N LYS A 120 -16.03 -5.38 4.81
CA LYS A 120 -15.97 -5.25 6.27
C LYS A 120 -15.05 -6.28 6.93
N ASP A 121 -15.02 -7.51 6.43
CA ASP A 121 -14.22 -8.60 7.01
C ASP A 121 -12.72 -8.31 6.87
N VAL A 122 -12.29 -7.83 5.71
CA VAL A 122 -10.89 -7.41 5.50
C VAL A 122 -10.53 -6.22 6.38
N LYS A 123 -11.44 -5.24 6.55
CA LYS A 123 -11.19 -4.12 7.49
C LYS A 123 -10.96 -4.63 8.91
N LYS A 124 -11.78 -5.60 9.35
CA LYS A 124 -11.67 -6.18 10.69
C LYS A 124 -10.33 -6.91 10.84
N GLU A 125 -9.98 -7.77 9.90
CA GLU A 125 -8.72 -8.53 9.95
C GLU A 125 -7.49 -7.62 9.93
N ILE A 126 -7.49 -6.57 9.09
CA ILE A 126 -6.42 -5.57 9.08
C ILE A 126 -6.30 -4.87 10.44
N LYS A 127 -7.40 -4.45 11.04
CA LYS A 127 -7.40 -3.80 12.37
C LYS A 127 -6.86 -4.73 13.45
N ASP A 128 -7.40 -5.94 13.52
CA ASP A 128 -7.02 -6.93 14.54
C ASP A 128 -5.52 -7.25 14.46
N LYS A 129 -5.00 -7.43 13.24
CA LYS A 129 -3.56 -7.62 13.03
C LYS A 129 -2.77 -6.38 13.40
N ILE A 130 -3.10 -5.18 12.91
CA ILE A 130 -2.37 -3.94 13.26
C ILE A 130 -2.29 -3.73 14.78
N CYS A 131 -3.40 -3.92 15.50
CA CYS A 131 -3.42 -3.86 16.97
C CYS A 131 -2.43 -4.85 17.59
N SER A 132 -2.45 -6.10 17.12
CA SER A 132 -1.49 -7.14 17.54
C SER A 132 -0.04 -6.76 17.23
N MET A 133 0.24 -6.22 16.03
CA MET A 133 1.60 -5.81 15.62
C MET A 133 2.15 -4.67 16.48
N LEU A 134 1.31 -3.67 16.76
CA LEU A 134 1.70 -2.46 17.48
C LEU A 134 1.57 -2.58 19.00
N ARG A 135 1.09 -3.74 19.50
CA ARG A 135 0.83 -4.00 20.93
C ARG A 135 -0.07 -2.94 21.57
N ILE A 136 -1.12 -2.54 20.86
CA ILE A 136 -2.14 -1.56 21.29
C ILE A 136 -3.54 -2.14 21.22
#